data_AF-A0A1Q7HEV1-F1
#
_entry.id   AF-A0A1Q7HEV1-F1
#
_cell.length_a   1.000
_cell.length_b   1.000
_cell.length_c   1.000
_cell.angle_alpha   90.00
_cell.angle_beta   90.00
_cell.angle_gamma   90.00
#
_symmetry.space_group_name_H-M   'P 1'
#
loop_
_entity.id
_entity.type
_entity.pdbx_description
1 polymer ?
#
loop_
_entity_poly.entity_id
_entity_poly.type
_entity_poly.pdbx_seq_one_letter_code
_entity_poly.pdbx_strand_id
1 'polypeptide(L)'
;MKRRFHGGTMKRHAILATIGSLVLAALTIHPAAAAQSPPAAPSLDFEYFKTRVQPIFAAKRPGHARCISCHIAGTPLRLQPFSSGGTTWNDDESRKNFEAMRRVVAPGNLKSRLLVHPLAEQAGGDFYHNGGKHWNSQNDPEWQILKAWVLGETKSGSE
;
A
#
# COMPACT_ATOMS: atom_id res chain seq x y z
N MET A 1 5.22 22.28 81.64
CA MET A 1 6.36 21.41 81.30
C MET A 1 7.33 22.23 80.45
N LYS A 2 8.44 22.70 81.05
CA LYS A 2 9.49 23.53 80.43
C LYS A 2 10.65 22.64 79.97
N ARG A 3 11.33 23.05 78.89
CA ARG A 3 12.79 23.01 78.58
C ARG A 3 12.93 23.14 77.04
N ARG A 4 13.07 24.32 76.42
CA ARG A 4 14.16 25.35 76.40
C ARG A 4 15.55 24.78 76.08
N PHE A 5 16.15 25.23 74.97
CA PHE A 5 17.44 25.94 74.77
C PHE A 5 17.47 26.36 73.28
N HIS A 6 17.50 27.63 72.85
CA HIS A 6 18.45 28.76 72.99
C HIS A 6 19.84 28.55 72.35
N GLY A 7 20.14 29.43 71.38
CA GLY A 7 21.47 29.74 70.84
C GLY A 7 21.38 29.96 69.33
N GLY A 8 21.70 31.09 68.72
CA GLY A 8 22.27 32.35 69.19
C GLY A 8 22.30 33.33 68.01
N THR A 9 22.33 34.62 68.34
CA THR A 9 22.33 35.78 67.46
C THR A 9 23.66 35.94 66.72
N MET A 10 23.67 36.34 65.44
CA MET A 10 24.64 37.35 64.96
C MET A 10 24.15 38.06 63.69
N LYS A 11 24.15 39.39 63.78
CA LYS A 11 23.98 40.35 62.69
C LYS A 11 25.14 40.23 61.69
N ARG A 12 24.88 40.55 60.42
CA ARG A 12 25.75 41.37 59.57
C ARG A 12 24.99 41.83 58.32
N HIS A 13 25.00 43.14 58.12
CA HIS A 13 24.50 43.82 56.95
C HIS A 13 25.42 43.59 55.73
N ALA A 14 24.86 43.93 54.57
CA ALA A 14 25.54 44.23 53.30
C ALA A 14 25.91 42.97 52.48
N ILE A 15 25.80 42.92 51.15
CA ILE A 15 25.86 43.95 50.10
C ILE A 15 24.96 43.46 48.94
N LEU A 16 24.17 44.35 48.35
CA LEU A 16 23.59 44.16 47.02
C LEU A 16 24.74 44.07 46.01
N ALA A 17 24.92 42.91 45.37
CA ALA A 17 25.72 42.79 44.17
C ALA A 17 24.86 42.16 43.08
N THR A 18 24.20 43.02 42.32
CA THR A 18 23.66 42.71 41.00
C THR A 18 24.81 42.30 40.09
N ILE A 19 24.83 41.03 39.68
CA ILE A 19 25.58 40.59 38.50
C ILE A 19 24.53 40.15 37.49
N GLY A 20 24.25 41.04 36.54
CA GLY A 20 23.43 40.73 35.38
C GLY A 20 24.16 39.72 34.50
N SER A 21 23.67 38.49 34.45
CA SER A 21 24.06 37.55 33.41
C SER A 21 23.32 37.92 32.13
N LEU A 22 24.01 38.63 31.22
CA LEU A 22 23.61 38.67 29.82
C LEU A 22 23.82 37.27 29.24
N VAL A 23 22.76 36.46 29.22
CA VAL A 23 22.75 35.22 28.42
C VAL A 23 22.45 35.63 26.99
N LEU A 24 23.50 35.74 26.17
CA LEU A 24 23.36 35.95 24.74
C LEU A 24 22.89 34.62 24.12
N ALA A 25 21.58 34.43 23.99
CA ALA A 25 21.00 33.30 23.30
C ALA A 25 21.33 33.41 21.81
N ALA A 26 22.32 32.64 21.34
CA ALA A 26 22.58 32.46 19.92
C ALA A 26 21.40 31.70 19.30
N LEU A 27 20.50 32.41 18.62
CA LEU A 27 19.46 31.80 17.79
C LEU A 27 20.14 31.13 16.59
N THR A 28 20.35 29.83 16.66
CA THR A 28 20.70 29.01 15.49
C THR A 28 19.46 28.87 14.62
N ILE A 29 19.42 29.61 13.51
CA ILE A 29 18.42 29.45 12.46
C ILE A 29 18.67 28.08 11.81
N HIS A 30 17.93 27.07 12.24
CA HIS A 30 17.92 25.79 11.56
C HIS A 30 17.08 25.93 10.29
N PRO A 31 17.57 25.51 9.11
CA PRO A 31 16.73 25.45 7.93
C PRO A 31 15.57 24.50 8.24
N ALA A 32 14.34 24.96 8.07
CA ALA A 32 13.18 24.09 8.13
C ALA A 32 13.38 22.99 7.08
N ALA A 33 13.51 21.74 7.51
CA ALA A 33 13.54 20.61 6.61
C ALA A 33 12.27 20.65 5.76
N ALA A 34 12.41 20.92 4.46
CA ALA A 34 11.28 20.86 3.53
C ALA A 34 10.68 19.46 3.65
N ALA A 35 9.43 19.38 4.09
CA ALA A 35 8.69 18.13 4.13
C ALA A 35 8.60 17.60 2.70
N GLN A 36 9.41 16.59 2.38
CA GLN A 36 9.35 15.90 1.10
C GLN A 36 7.99 15.21 1.04
N SER A 37 7.16 15.62 0.08
CA SER A 37 5.90 14.91 -0.17
C SER A 37 6.22 13.46 -0.55
N PRO A 38 5.44 12.47 -0.08
CA PRO A 38 5.65 11.09 -0.47
C PRO A 38 5.60 10.97 -2.00
N PRO A 39 6.42 10.09 -2.60
CA PRO A 39 6.41 9.88 -4.04
C PRO A 39 5.01 9.51 -4.52
N ALA A 40 4.62 10.03 -5.68
CA ALA A 40 3.32 9.72 -6.28
C ALA A 40 3.20 8.21 -6.54
N ALA A 41 2.00 7.66 -6.35
CA ALA A 41 1.72 6.28 -6.70
C ALA A 41 1.90 6.07 -8.22
N PRO A 42 2.41 4.91 -8.66
CA PRO A 42 2.58 4.62 -10.08
C PRO A 42 1.22 4.57 -10.80
N SER A 43 1.22 4.80 -12.11
CA SER A 43 0.04 4.55 -12.94
C SER A 43 0.00 3.08 -13.38
N LEU A 44 -1.21 2.51 -13.50
CA LEU A 44 -1.39 1.18 -14.07
C LEU A 44 -1.35 1.27 -15.61
N ASP A 45 -0.58 0.40 -16.25
CA ASP A 45 -0.45 0.36 -17.71
C ASP A 45 -1.52 -0.52 -18.36
N PHE A 46 -2.20 0.01 -19.38
CA PHE A 46 -3.26 -0.71 -20.08
C PHE A 46 -2.69 -1.82 -20.98
N GLU A 47 -1.57 -1.60 -21.64
CA GLU A 47 -1.01 -2.59 -22.56
C GLU A 47 -0.41 -3.78 -21.81
N TYR A 48 0.28 -3.55 -20.68
CA TYR A 48 0.68 -4.62 -19.76
C TYR A 48 -0.54 -5.36 -19.22
N PHE A 49 -1.59 -4.64 -18.81
CA PHE A 49 -2.82 -5.27 -18.36
C PHE A 49 -3.41 -6.21 -19.43
N LYS A 50 -3.61 -5.69 -20.65
CA LYS A 50 -4.25 -6.42 -21.74
C LYS A 50 -3.48 -7.68 -22.12
N THR A 51 -2.15 -7.59 -22.15
CA THR A 51 -1.28 -8.64 -22.71
C THR A 51 -0.71 -9.61 -21.69
N ARG A 52 -0.62 -9.23 -20.40
CA ARG A 52 0.01 -10.05 -19.35
C ARG A 52 -0.95 -10.39 -18.22
N VAL A 53 -1.73 -9.43 -17.73
CA VAL A 53 -2.62 -9.62 -16.58
C VAL A 53 -3.94 -10.27 -17.00
N GLN A 54 -4.65 -9.68 -17.95
CA GLN A 54 -5.99 -10.09 -18.34
C GLN A 54 -6.08 -11.56 -18.81
N PRO A 55 -5.11 -12.14 -19.55
CA PRO A 55 -5.15 -13.55 -19.92
C PRO A 55 -5.24 -14.50 -18.72
N ILE A 56 -4.69 -14.11 -17.56
CA ILE A 56 -4.76 -14.90 -16.32
C ILE A 56 -6.21 -15.16 -15.92
N PHE A 57 -7.10 -14.19 -16.15
CA PHE A 57 -8.52 -14.26 -15.76
C PHE A 57 -9.35 -15.22 -16.63
N ALA A 58 -8.90 -15.46 -17.87
CA ALA A 58 -9.52 -16.38 -18.82
C ALA A 58 -8.94 -17.80 -18.74
N ALA A 59 -7.70 -17.95 -18.29
CA ALA A 59 -7.01 -19.23 -18.27
C ALA A 59 -7.70 -20.25 -17.35
N LYS A 60 -7.81 -21.49 -17.84
CA LYS A 60 -8.29 -22.67 -17.09
C LYS A 60 -7.09 -23.40 -16.52
N ARG A 61 -7.14 -23.75 -15.22
CA ARG A 61 -6.09 -24.48 -14.52
C ARG A 61 -6.68 -25.72 -13.85
N PRO A 62 -5.94 -26.84 -13.75
CA PRO A 62 -6.37 -27.97 -12.95
C PRO A 62 -6.72 -27.53 -11.53
N GLY A 63 -7.88 -27.95 -11.01
CA GLY A 63 -8.31 -27.63 -9.64
C GLY A 63 -8.87 -26.21 -9.42
N HIS A 64 -8.86 -25.32 -10.43
CA HIS A 64 -9.35 -23.95 -10.27
C HIS A 64 -10.40 -23.56 -11.31
N ALA A 65 -11.45 -22.89 -10.85
CA ALA A 65 -12.34 -22.17 -11.75
C ALA A 65 -11.58 -21.05 -12.47
N ARG A 66 -12.05 -20.64 -13.66
CA ARG A 66 -11.55 -19.41 -14.28
C ARG A 66 -12.07 -18.22 -13.48
N CYS A 67 -11.29 -17.16 -13.30
CA CYS A 67 -11.75 -15.95 -12.61
C CYS A 67 -13.02 -15.39 -13.27
N ILE A 68 -13.03 -15.34 -14.61
CA ILE A 68 -14.18 -14.87 -15.39
C ILE A 68 -15.48 -15.63 -15.09
N SER A 69 -15.42 -16.93 -14.78
CA SER A 69 -16.62 -17.75 -14.55
C SER A 69 -17.51 -17.20 -13.43
N CYS A 70 -16.90 -16.61 -12.39
CA CYS A 70 -17.64 -15.97 -11.29
C CYS A 70 -17.75 -14.44 -11.48
N HIS A 71 -16.75 -13.81 -12.10
CA HIS A 71 -16.66 -12.35 -12.20
C HIS A 71 -17.43 -11.73 -13.38
N ILE A 72 -18.10 -12.49 -14.25
CA ILE A 72 -19.05 -11.91 -15.22
C ILE A 72 -20.28 -11.33 -14.50
N ALA A 73 -20.86 -12.10 -13.57
CA ALA A 73 -22.14 -11.73 -12.96
C ALA A 73 -22.28 -12.03 -11.45
N GLY A 74 -21.38 -12.80 -10.85
CA GLY A 74 -21.53 -13.34 -9.50
C GLY A 74 -20.91 -12.50 -8.37
N THR A 75 -20.26 -11.37 -8.67
CA THR A 75 -19.53 -10.58 -7.66
C THR A 75 -19.63 -9.07 -7.94
N PRO A 76 -19.23 -8.18 -7.02
CA PRO A 76 -19.15 -6.74 -7.31
C PRO A 76 -18.14 -6.36 -8.41
N LEU A 77 -17.04 -7.13 -8.55
CA LEU A 77 -16.10 -6.96 -9.66
C LEU A 77 -16.68 -7.62 -10.91
N ARG A 78 -17.03 -6.81 -11.91
CA ARG A 78 -17.68 -7.23 -13.16
C ARG A 78 -16.70 -7.19 -14.34
N LEU A 79 -16.24 -8.35 -14.78
CA LEU A 79 -15.55 -8.53 -16.06
C LEU A 79 -16.59 -8.66 -17.19
N GLN A 80 -16.23 -8.20 -18.38
CA GLN A 80 -17.06 -8.38 -19.57
C GLN A 80 -17.17 -9.88 -19.89
N PRO A 81 -18.33 -10.35 -20.40
CA PRO A 81 -18.38 -11.65 -21.07
C PRO A 81 -17.50 -11.61 -22.33
N PHE A 82 -17.10 -12.77 -22.82
CA PHE A 82 -16.46 -12.86 -24.14
C PHE A 82 -17.51 -12.55 -25.22
N SER A 83 -17.07 -11.90 -26.31
CA SER A 83 -17.86 -11.82 -27.53
C SER A 83 -18.26 -13.22 -28.00
N SER A 84 -19.40 -13.35 -28.70
CA SER A 84 -19.95 -14.66 -29.09
C SER A 84 -18.92 -15.60 -29.73
N GLY A 85 -18.63 -16.72 -29.08
CA GLY A 85 -17.68 -17.73 -29.54
C GLY A 85 -16.20 -17.47 -29.20
N GLY A 86 -15.89 -16.33 -28.58
CA GLY A 86 -14.54 -15.97 -28.17
C GLY A 86 -14.04 -16.72 -26.94
N THR A 87 -12.72 -16.87 -26.83
CA THR A 87 -12.01 -17.38 -25.65
C THR A 87 -11.19 -16.30 -24.93
N THR A 88 -11.21 -15.08 -25.47
CA THR A 88 -10.54 -13.89 -24.96
C THR A 88 -11.39 -12.65 -25.26
N TRP A 89 -10.96 -11.51 -24.74
CA TRP A 89 -11.61 -10.21 -24.93
C TRP A 89 -11.04 -9.45 -26.12
N ASN A 90 -11.89 -8.71 -26.82
CA ASN A 90 -11.45 -7.69 -27.77
C ASN A 90 -10.94 -6.43 -27.05
N ASP A 91 -10.45 -5.43 -27.79
CA ASP A 91 -9.87 -4.22 -27.22
C ASP A 91 -10.88 -3.40 -26.39
N ASP A 92 -12.12 -3.27 -26.85
CA ASP A 92 -13.16 -2.50 -26.14
C ASP A 92 -13.57 -3.18 -24.84
N GLU A 93 -13.72 -4.50 -24.86
CA GLU A 93 -13.96 -5.32 -23.67
C GLU A 93 -12.78 -5.24 -22.70
N SER A 94 -11.55 -5.27 -23.22
CA SER A 94 -10.32 -5.15 -22.43
C SER A 94 -10.24 -3.81 -21.70
N ARG A 95 -10.65 -2.70 -22.35
CA ARG A 95 -10.70 -1.38 -21.70
C ARG A 95 -11.71 -1.35 -20.56
N LYS A 96 -12.89 -1.96 -20.74
CA LYS A 96 -13.89 -2.07 -19.66
C LYS A 96 -13.38 -2.92 -18.50
N ASN A 97 -12.68 -4.01 -18.79
CA ASN A 97 -12.05 -4.86 -17.76
C ASN A 97 -10.94 -4.13 -17.02
N PHE A 98 -10.12 -3.35 -17.71
CA PHE A 98 -9.09 -2.51 -17.10
C PHE A 98 -9.71 -1.51 -16.11
N GLU A 99 -10.76 -0.79 -16.51
CA GLU A 99 -11.47 0.14 -15.62
C GLU A 99 -12.17 -0.57 -14.44
N ALA A 100 -12.67 -1.80 -14.63
CA ALA A 100 -13.15 -2.61 -13.53
C ALA A 100 -12.04 -2.96 -12.54
N MET A 101 -10.86 -3.36 -13.03
CA MET A 101 -9.74 -3.76 -12.19
C MET A 101 -9.12 -2.61 -11.41
N ARG A 102 -9.12 -1.40 -11.96
CA ARG A 102 -8.68 -0.18 -11.26
C ARG A 102 -9.44 0.09 -9.97
N ARG A 103 -10.66 -0.45 -9.80
CA ARG A 103 -11.46 -0.28 -8.57
C ARG A 103 -11.01 -1.16 -7.42
N VAL A 104 -10.22 -2.21 -7.68
CA VAL A 104 -9.77 -3.18 -6.67
C VAL A 104 -8.24 -3.25 -6.57
N VAL A 105 -7.55 -2.39 -7.30
CA VAL A 105 -6.09 -2.23 -7.28
C VAL A 105 -5.74 -0.85 -6.72
N ALA A 106 -4.87 -0.84 -5.72
CA ALA A 106 -4.20 0.35 -5.24
C ALA A 106 -2.77 0.35 -5.81
N PRO A 107 -2.46 1.18 -6.81
CA PRO A 107 -1.15 1.18 -7.46
C PRO A 107 -0.01 1.42 -6.46
N GLY A 108 1.09 0.68 -6.61
CA GLY A 108 2.22 0.68 -5.68
C GLY A 108 1.99 -0.06 -4.37
N ASN A 109 0.81 -0.65 -4.14
CA ASN A 109 0.46 -1.27 -2.86
C ASN A 109 0.21 -2.77 -2.97
N LEU A 110 1.06 -3.56 -2.31
CA LEU A 110 0.96 -5.02 -2.24
C LEU A 110 -0.31 -5.52 -1.52
N LYS A 111 -1.00 -4.66 -0.76
CA LYS A 111 -2.29 -4.97 -0.13
C LYS A 111 -3.48 -4.80 -1.08
N SER A 112 -3.23 -4.54 -2.37
CA SER A 112 -4.27 -4.53 -3.41
C SER A 112 -5.10 -5.81 -3.38
N ARG A 113 -6.43 -5.69 -3.48
CA ARG A 113 -7.35 -6.85 -3.39
C ARG A 113 -7.03 -7.92 -4.45
N LEU A 114 -6.59 -7.50 -5.64
CA LEU A 114 -6.12 -8.40 -6.69
C LEU A 114 -5.00 -9.34 -6.25
N LEU A 115 -4.10 -8.89 -5.36
CA LEU A 115 -2.93 -9.67 -4.91
C LEU A 115 -3.23 -10.51 -3.66
N VAL A 116 -4.17 -10.06 -2.83
CA VAL A 116 -4.45 -10.67 -1.51
C VAL A 116 -5.60 -11.67 -1.57
N HIS A 117 -6.71 -11.30 -2.22
CA HIS A 117 -7.95 -12.08 -2.16
C HIS A 117 -7.82 -13.50 -2.77
N PRO A 118 -7.18 -13.69 -3.94
CA PRO A 118 -6.99 -15.03 -4.52
C PRO A 118 -5.74 -15.77 -4.01
N LEU A 119 -4.89 -15.15 -3.19
CA LEU A 119 -3.67 -15.79 -2.65
C LEU A 119 -4.00 -16.62 -1.40
N ALA A 120 -3.31 -17.74 -1.20
CA ALA A 120 -3.44 -18.55 0.02
C ALA A 120 -3.13 -17.73 1.28
N GLU A 121 -3.87 -17.99 2.36
CA GLU A 121 -3.72 -17.26 3.63
C GLU A 121 -2.30 -17.38 4.20
N GLN A 122 -1.71 -18.58 4.13
CA GLN A 122 -0.34 -18.83 4.58
C GLN A 122 0.72 -18.05 3.77
N ALA A 123 0.38 -17.59 2.57
CA ALA A 123 1.24 -16.75 1.72
C ALA A 123 0.94 -15.24 1.84
N GLY A 124 0.05 -14.85 2.77
CA GLY A 124 -0.34 -13.46 3.01
C GLY A 124 -1.64 -13.03 2.32
N GLY A 125 -2.43 -13.99 1.83
CA GLY A 125 -3.79 -13.73 1.37
C GLY A 125 -4.79 -13.53 2.51
N ASP A 126 -6.03 -13.18 2.17
CA ASP A 126 -7.13 -13.09 3.16
C ASP A 126 -7.79 -14.45 3.43
N PHE A 127 -8.72 -14.51 4.38
CA PHE A 127 -9.28 -15.78 4.86
C PHE A 127 -10.14 -16.52 3.82
N TYR A 128 -10.73 -15.83 2.84
CA TYR A 128 -11.75 -16.44 1.98
C TYR A 128 -11.89 -15.77 0.62
N HIS A 129 -12.02 -16.62 -0.40
CA HIS A 129 -12.43 -16.24 -1.76
C HIS A 129 -13.31 -17.34 -2.33
N ASN A 130 -14.52 -16.99 -2.79
CA ASN A 130 -15.52 -17.96 -3.24
C ASN A 130 -15.05 -18.81 -4.43
N GLY A 131 -14.21 -18.26 -5.31
CA GLY A 131 -13.58 -19.00 -6.41
C GLY A 131 -12.42 -19.92 -6.00
N GLY A 132 -12.08 -19.97 -4.71
CA GLY A 132 -10.92 -20.66 -4.16
C GLY A 132 -9.64 -19.80 -4.18
N LYS A 133 -8.58 -20.31 -3.55
CA LYS A 133 -7.25 -19.70 -3.63
C LYS A 133 -6.55 -20.22 -4.89
N HIS A 134 -6.03 -19.30 -5.71
CA HIS A 134 -5.43 -19.61 -7.02
C HIS A 134 -3.91 -19.74 -6.97
N TRP A 135 -3.27 -19.16 -5.95
CA TRP A 135 -1.82 -19.17 -5.77
C TRP A 135 -1.51 -19.54 -4.33
N ASN A 136 -0.49 -20.37 -4.14
CA ASN A 136 -0.04 -20.83 -2.82
C ASN A 136 1.20 -20.08 -2.34
N SER A 137 1.80 -19.27 -3.19
CA SER A 137 3.00 -18.53 -2.90
C SER A 137 3.03 -17.21 -3.66
N GLN A 138 3.66 -16.20 -3.07
CA GLN A 138 4.00 -14.99 -3.81
C GLN A 138 5.01 -15.27 -4.92
N ASN A 139 5.73 -16.39 -4.90
CA ASN A 139 6.67 -16.77 -5.97
C ASN A 139 5.98 -17.43 -7.19
N ASP A 140 4.66 -17.65 -7.13
CA ASP A 140 3.93 -18.18 -8.28
C ASP A 140 4.08 -17.23 -9.49
N PRO A 141 4.46 -17.73 -10.68
CA PRO A 141 4.78 -16.87 -11.83
C PRO A 141 3.66 -15.90 -12.22
N GLU A 142 2.42 -16.38 -12.19
CA GLU A 142 1.26 -15.53 -12.50
C GLU A 142 1.01 -14.48 -11.43
N TRP A 143 1.21 -14.82 -10.15
CA TRP A 143 1.09 -13.84 -9.07
C TRP A 143 2.15 -12.73 -9.21
N GLN A 144 3.37 -13.07 -9.64
CA GLN A 144 4.41 -12.08 -9.91
C GLN A 144 4.06 -11.16 -11.09
N ILE A 145 3.38 -11.66 -12.13
CA ILE A 145 2.86 -10.82 -13.21
C ILE A 145 1.83 -9.81 -12.68
N LEU A 146 0.91 -10.26 -11.82
CA LEU A 146 -0.05 -9.35 -11.18
C LEU A 146 0.65 -8.31 -10.31
N LYS A 147 1.61 -8.74 -9.49
CA LYS A 147 2.38 -7.86 -8.61
C LYS A 147 3.14 -6.81 -9.42
N ALA A 148 3.84 -7.20 -10.48
CA ALA A 148 4.60 -6.28 -11.31
C ALA A 148 3.70 -5.16 -11.85
N TRP A 149 2.55 -5.52 -12.41
CA TRP A 149 1.57 -4.54 -12.87
C TRP A 149 1.06 -3.62 -11.76
N VAL A 150 0.72 -4.17 -10.58
CA VAL A 150 0.29 -3.37 -9.43
C VAL A 150 1.40 -2.40 -8.97
N LEU A 151 2.66 -2.80 -9.08
CA LEU A 151 3.82 -1.97 -8.74
C LEU A 151 4.23 -0.99 -9.85
N GLY A 152 3.49 -0.94 -10.97
CA GLY A 152 3.70 0.05 -12.02
C GLY A 152 4.52 -0.43 -13.21
N GLU A 153 4.74 -1.74 -13.35
CA GLU A 153 5.38 -2.29 -14.54
C GLU A 153 4.56 -1.96 -15.80
N THR A 154 5.28 -1.62 -16.86
CA THR A 154 4.69 -1.25 -18.16
C THR A 154 5.18 -2.21 -19.22
N LYS A 155 4.45 -2.35 -20.33
CA LYS A 155 4.83 -3.30 -21.39
C LYS A 155 6.29 -3.13 -21.84
N SER A 156 6.78 -1.90 -21.94
CA SER A 156 8.15 -1.58 -22.37
C SER A 156 9.24 -1.83 -21.32
N GLY A 157 8.89 -2.03 -20.05
CA GLY A 157 9.87 -2.31 -18.97
C GLY A 157 10.08 -3.80 -18.71
N SER A 158 9.33 -4.67 -19.39
CA SER A 158 9.30 -6.12 -19.15
C SER A 158 9.96 -6.98 -20.24
N GLU A 159 10.78 -6.36 -21.10
CA GLU A 159 11.68 -7.02 -22.07
C GLU A 159 13.10 -7.16 -21.50
#